data_AF-B6DEN1-F1
#
_entry.id   AF-B6DEN1-F1
#
_cell.length_a   1.000
_cell.length_b   1.000
_cell.length_c   1.000
_cell.angle_alpha   90.00
_cell.angle_beta   90.00
_cell.angle_gamma   90.00
#
_symmetry.space_group_name_H-M   'P 1'
#
loop_
_entity.id
_entity.type
_entity.pdbx_description
1 polymer ?
#
loop_
_entity_poly.entity_id
_entity_poly.type
_entity_poly.pdbx_seq_one_letter_code
_entity_poly.pdbx_strand_id
1 'polypeptide(L)' 'EVALKVQIIAGFDRTLVKWLRAHGRSLSHVQKKALYFVNRRYMQTH' A
#
# COMPACT_ATOMS: atom_id res chain seq x y z
N GLU A 1 -5.71 -16.48 -10.56
CA GLU A 1 -4.58 -15.60 -10.21
C GLU A 1 -4.94 -14.13 -10.00
N VAL A 2 -5.60 -13.48 -10.96
CA VAL A 2 -5.90 -12.03 -10.90
C VAL A 2 -6.76 -11.66 -9.69
N ALA A 3 -7.84 -12.40 -9.41
CA ALA A 3 -8.76 -12.11 -8.30
C ALA A 3 -8.06 -12.12 -6.94
N LEU A 4 -7.14 -13.07 -6.71
CA LEU A 4 -6.39 -13.18 -5.45
C LEU A 4 -5.44 -11.99 -5.26
N LYS A 5 -4.68 -11.64 -6.30
CA LYS A 5 -3.79 -10.48 -6.29
C LYS A 5 -4.55 -9.17 -6.02
N VAL A 6 -5.74 -9.03 -6.60
CA VAL A 6 -6.61 -7.86 -6.36
C VAL A 6 -7.03 -7.78 -4.89
N GLN A 7 -7.45 -8.90 -4.28
CA GLN A 7 -7.85 -8.91 -2.87
C GLN A 7 -6.68 -8.61 -1.92
N ILE A 8 -5.49 -9.16 -2.19
CA ILE A 8 -4.30 -8.91 -1.37
C ILE A 8 -3.91 -7.42 -1.43
N ILE A 9 -3.81 -6.85 -2.63
CA ILE A 9 -3.49 -5.42 -2.80
C ILE A 9 -4.55 -4.54 -2.13
N ALA A 10 -5.84 -4.85 -2.31
CA ALA A 10 -6.92 -4.10 -1.69
C ALA A 10 -6.83 -4.15 -0.15
N GLY A 11 -6.45 -5.29 0.44
CA GLY A 11 -6.21 -5.44 1.87
C GLY A 11 -5.04 -4.56 2.36
N PHE A 12 -3.91 -4.60 1.66
CA PHE A 12 -2.74 -3.78 1.99
C PHE A 12 -3.03 -2.29 1.87
N ASP A 13 -3.76 -1.88 0.83
CA ASP A 13 -4.09 -0.47 0.60
C ASP A 13 -5.06 0.06 1.66
N ARG A 14 -6.02 -0.74 2.13
CA ARG A 14 -6.89 -0.37 3.27
C ARG A 14 -6.07 -0.14 4.55
N THR A 15 -5.09 -0.99 4.80
CA THR A 15 -4.18 -0.84 5.95
C THR A 15 -3.29 0.40 5.80
N LEU A 16 -2.73 0.63 4.62
CA LEU A 16 -1.92 1.80 4.31
C LEU A 16 -2.71 3.10 4.48
N VAL A 17 -3.96 3.17 4.02
CA VAL A 17 -4.82 4.35 4.21
C VAL A 17 -5.05 4.65 5.69
N LYS A 18 -5.32 3.63 6.52
CA LYS A 18 -5.45 3.82 7.98
C LYS A 18 -4.16 4.36 8.58
N TRP A 19 -3.01 3.81 8.20
CA TRP A 19 -1.70 4.25 8.68
C TRP A 19 -1.37 5.69 8.23
N LEU A 20 -1.68 6.05 6.99
CA LEU A 20 -1.46 7.40 6.45
C LEU A 20 -2.30 8.47 7.14
N ARG A 21 -3.46 8.13 7.72
CA ARG A 21 -4.22 9.09 8.55
C ARG A 21 -3.46 9.50 9.80
N ALA A 22 -2.70 8.58 10.40
CA ALA A 22 -1.90 8.86 11.59
C ALA A 22 -0.52 9.44 11.26
N HIS A 23 0.14 8.94 10.21
CA HIS A 23 1.57 9.22 9.95
C HIS A 23 1.84 9.97 8.63
N GLY A 24 0.81 10.21 7.81
CA GLY A 24 0.98 10.79 6.47
C GLY A 24 1.14 12.31 6.43
N ARG A 25 1.06 13.02 7.57
CA ARG A 25 1.11 14.49 7.60
C ARG A 25 2.48 15.05 7.19
N SER A 26 3.56 14.37 7.58
CA SER A 26 4.95 14.76 7.25
C SER A 26 5.47 14.15 5.95
N LEU A 27 4.68 13.31 5.28
CA LEU A 27 5.10 12.64 4.05
C LEU A 27 4.72 13.45 2.81
N SER A 28 5.69 13.60 1.90
CA SER A 28 5.48 14.16 0.58
C SER A 28 4.57 13.27 -0.27
N HIS A 29 4.02 13.84 -1.33
CA HIS A 29 3.17 13.07 -2.26
C HIS A 29 3.95 11.91 -2.92
N VAL A 30 5.24 12.10 -3.22
CA VAL A 30 6.10 11.06 -3.78
C VAL A 30 6.32 9.92 -2.79
N GLN A 31 6.56 10.23 -1.51
CA GLN A 31 6.72 9.21 -0.47
C GLN A 31 5.44 8.37 -0.28
N LYS A 32 4.27 9.02 -0.31
CA LYS A 32 2.99 8.30 -0.23
C LYS A 32 2.80 7.33 -1.41
N LYS A 33 3.13 7.75 -2.64
CA LYS A 33 3.10 6.88 -3.82
C LYS A 33 4.09 5.71 -3.71
N ALA A 34 5.28 5.96 -3.16
CA ALA A 34 6.26 4.91 -2.93
C ALA A 34 5.74 3.81 -2.00
N LEU A 35 4.93 4.14 -0.99
CA LEU A 35 4.33 3.14 -0.09
C LEU A 35 3.34 2.21 -0.82
N TYR A 36 2.55 2.72 -1.78
CA TYR A 36 1.70 1.86 -2.62
C TYR A 36 2.52 0.94 -3.53
N PHE A 37 3.66 1.41 -4.03
CA PHE A 37 4.60 0.55 -4.77
C PHE A 37 5.17 -0.55 -3.86
N VAL A 38 5.53 -0.22 -2.62
CA VAL A 38 6.03 -1.18 -1.62
C VAL A 38 5.00 -2.28 -1.34
N ASN A 39 3.71 -1.95 -1.18
CA ASN A 39 2.64 -2.95 -1.01
C ASN A 39 2.61 -3.97 -2.15
N ARG A 40 2.70 -3.49 -3.40
CA ARG A 40 2.72 -4.37 -4.59
C ARG A 40 3.99 -5.21 -4.66
N ARG A 41 5.14 -4.62 -4.30
CA ARG A 41 6.41 -5.35 -4.28
C ARG A 41 6.42 -6.43 -3.21
N TYR A 42 5.88 -6.13 -2.03
CA TYR A 42 5.74 -7.08 -0.93
C TYR A 42 4.92 -8.32 -1.34
N MET A 43 3.81 -8.13 -2.07
CA MET A 43 3.01 -9.22 -2.65
C MET A 43 3.77 -10.03 -3.73
N GLN A 44 4.77 -9.45 -4.41
CA GLN A 44 5.54 -10.19 -5.41
C GLN A 44 6.62 -11.07 -4.77
N THR A 45 7.11 -10.69 -3.60
CA THR A 45 8.21 -11.38 -2.90
C THR A 45 7.72 -12.38 -1.85
N HIS A 46 6.41 -12.46 -1.62
CA HIS A 46 5.73 -13.40 -0.72
C HIS A 46 4.58 -14.07 -1.48
#